data_AF-A0A9X1V5P1-F1
#
_entry.id   AF-A0A9X1V5P1-F1
#
_cell.length_a   1.000
_cell.length_b   1.000
_cell.length_c   1.000
_cell.angle_alpha   90.00
_cell.angle_beta   90.00
_cell.angle_gamma   90.00
#
_symmetry.space_group_name_H-M   'P 1'
#
loop_
_entity.id
_entity.type
_entity.pdbx_description
1 polymer ?
#
loop_
_entity_poly.entity_id
_entity_poly.type
_entity_poly.pdbx_seq_one_letter_code
_entity_poly.pdbx_strand_id
1 'polypeptide(L)'
;MDIQEIKNFRKRHNLTQSDLAEIVGVKVSAVSKWEIGQRNISNSAIKLIRIYDENNFSNEGLKNENQIDLKEFRNKYNLTQGDLAKITYCKIGTVQSWEQGRRNIPKNAIKLLTIFEKNKVNGNGENESNEFSRVDLKLDEILNYQRSLLIEIKNLKFQIDELKKHTNLS
;
A
#
# COMPACT_ATOMS: atom_id res chain seq x y z
N MET A 1 24.22 28.77 -2.60
CA MET A 1 23.54 27.50 -2.88
C MET A 1 23.95 27.09 -4.28
N ASP A 2 24.62 25.95 -4.42
CA ASP A 2 25.10 25.42 -5.68
C ASP A 2 24.04 24.55 -6.39
N ILE A 3 24.36 24.11 -7.60
CA ILE A 3 23.48 23.30 -8.46
C ILE A 3 23.08 21.99 -7.77
N GLN A 4 24.02 21.36 -7.06
CA GLN A 4 23.84 20.07 -6.43
C GLN A 4 22.98 20.19 -5.18
N GLU A 5 23.16 21.24 -4.40
CA GLU A 5 22.33 21.59 -3.24
C GLU A 5 20.87 21.82 -3.64
N ILE A 6 20.62 22.48 -4.78
CA ILE A 6 19.26 22.67 -5.30
C ILE A 6 18.62 21.32 -5.64
N LYS A 7 19.33 20.46 -6.40
CA LYS A 7 18.84 19.13 -6.76
C LYS A 7 18.63 18.26 -5.54
N ASN A 8 19.55 18.30 -4.58
CA ASN A 8 19.48 17.52 -3.35
C ASN A 8 18.31 18.00 -2.49
N PHE A 9 18.12 19.31 -2.30
CA PHE A 9 16.93 19.85 -1.63
C PHE A 9 15.65 19.36 -2.31
N ARG A 10 15.57 19.47 -3.64
CA ARG A 10 14.38 19.09 -4.40
C ARG A 10 14.08 17.59 -4.27
N LYS A 11 15.11 16.74 -4.31
CA LYS A 11 14.99 15.29 -4.10
C LYS A 11 14.63 14.92 -2.66
N ARG A 12 15.30 15.53 -1.66
CA ARG A 12 15.03 15.31 -0.22
C ARG A 12 13.57 15.64 0.12
N HIS A 13 13.01 16.67 -0.50
CA HIS A 13 11.62 17.09 -0.30
C HIS A 13 10.64 16.53 -1.34
N ASN A 14 11.09 15.63 -2.21
CA ASN A 14 10.32 15.04 -3.30
C ASN A 14 9.51 16.05 -4.13
N LEU A 15 10.13 17.19 -4.43
CA LEU A 15 9.57 18.27 -5.22
C LEU A 15 9.86 18.03 -6.70
N THR A 16 8.96 18.41 -7.61
CA THR A 16 9.27 18.61 -9.03
C THR A 16 9.93 19.98 -9.25
N GLN A 17 10.49 20.22 -10.44
CA GLN A 17 10.97 21.57 -10.79
C GLN A 17 9.82 22.60 -10.73
N SER A 18 8.59 22.19 -11.02
CA SER A 18 7.41 23.03 -10.91
C SER A 18 7.06 23.34 -9.46
N ASP A 19 7.11 22.34 -8.57
CA ASP A 19 6.81 22.54 -7.15
C ASP A 19 7.84 23.49 -6.50
N LEU A 20 9.12 23.32 -6.84
CA LEU A 20 10.16 24.26 -6.40
C LEU A 20 9.93 25.67 -6.94
N ALA A 21 9.48 25.79 -8.19
CA ALA A 21 9.20 27.08 -8.80
C ALA A 21 8.03 27.79 -8.11
N GLU A 22 7.00 27.05 -7.71
CA GLU A 22 5.85 27.55 -6.94
C GLU A 22 6.28 28.02 -5.55
N ILE A 23 7.08 27.21 -4.83
CA ILE A 23 7.59 27.56 -3.49
C ILE A 23 8.37 28.87 -3.50
N VAL A 24 9.20 29.09 -4.53
CA VAL A 24 10.06 30.28 -4.62
C VAL A 24 9.45 31.41 -5.46
N GLY A 25 8.23 31.24 -5.97
CA GLY A 25 7.49 32.26 -6.73
C GLY A 25 8.10 32.61 -8.10
N VAL A 26 8.67 31.64 -8.82
CA VAL A 26 9.30 31.83 -10.13
C VAL A 26 8.69 30.93 -11.19
N LYS A 27 9.10 31.12 -12.45
CA LYS A 27 8.75 30.20 -13.54
C LYS A 27 9.59 28.93 -13.47
N VAL A 28 9.01 27.79 -13.86
CA VAL A 28 9.71 26.49 -13.96
C VAL A 28 10.99 26.57 -14.78
N SER A 29 10.99 27.37 -15.85
CA SER A 29 12.16 27.62 -16.68
C SER A 29 13.35 28.24 -15.93
N ALA A 30 13.09 29.00 -14.85
CA ALA A 30 14.15 29.55 -14.01
C ALA A 30 14.83 28.44 -13.19
N VAL A 31 14.03 27.55 -12.58
CA VAL A 31 14.52 26.37 -11.84
C VAL A 31 15.33 25.45 -12.76
N SER A 32 14.81 25.16 -13.95
CA SER A 32 15.54 24.37 -14.95
C SER A 32 16.92 24.97 -15.27
N LYS A 33 16.99 26.28 -15.50
CA LYS A 33 18.26 27.00 -15.76
C LYS A 33 19.22 26.97 -14.57
N TRP A 34 18.71 26.97 -13.33
CA TRP A 34 19.54 26.81 -12.15
C TRP A 34 20.13 25.40 -12.07
N GLU A 35 19.31 24.35 -12.30
CA GLU A 35 19.74 22.95 -12.18
C GLU A 35 20.70 22.49 -13.29
N ILE A 36 20.78 23.20 -14.41
CA ILE A 36 21.74 22.97 -15.49
C ILE A 36 22.92 23.94 -15.48
N GLY A 37 22.99 24.85 -14.49
CA GLY A 37 24.10 25.80 -14.35
C GLY A 37 24.11 26.96 -15.34
N GLN A 38 23.04 27.16 -16.11
CA GLN A 38 22.92 28.29 -17.03
C GLN A 38 22.61 29.62 -16.31
N ARG A 39 22.14 29.56 -15.07
CA ARG A 39 21.84 30.76 -14.27
C ARG A 39 22.06 30.48 -12.79
N ASN A 40 22.54 31.49 -12.07
CA ASN A 40 22.61 31.43 -10.60
C ASN A 40 21.22 31.63 -9.97
N ILE A 41 20.97 30.91 -8.89
CA ILE A 41 19.78 31.10 -8.05
C ILE A 41 19.84 32.45 -7.34
N SER A 42 18.69 33.11 -7.17
CA SER A 42 18.63 34.41 -6.48
C SER A 42 18.66 34.26 -4.96
N ASN A 43 19.18 35.27 -4.27
CA ASN A 43 19.21 35.30 -2.80
C ASN A 43 17.81 35.18 -2.17
N SER A 44 16.79 35.77 -2.80
CA SER A 44 15.39 35.64 -2.36
C SER A 44 14.89 34.20 -2.44
N ALA A 45 15.20 33.48 -3.54
CA ALA A 45 14.84 32.08 -3.69
C ALA A 45 15.59 31.19 -2.69
N ILE A 46 16.87 31.45 -2.44
CA ILE A 46 17.64 30.75 -1.39
C ILE A 46 16.97 30.94 -0.01
N LYS A 47 16.54 32.16 0.32
CA LYS A 47 15.88 32.43 1.61
C LYS A 47 14.56 31.66 1.74
N LEU A 48 13.75 31.62 0.69
CA LEU A 48 12.50 30.85 0.69
C LEU A 48 12.74 29.34 0.79
N ILE A 49 13.77 28.82 0.12
CA ILE A 49 14.18 27.42 0.24
C ILE A 49 14.59 27.09 1.67
N ARG A 50 15.37 27.96 2.34
CA ARG A 50 15.78 27.75 3.74
C ARG A 50 14.59 27.77 4.69
N ILE A 51 13.69 28.74 4.56
CA ILE A 51 12.46 28.82 5.35
C ILE A 51 11.62 27.55 5.14
N TYR A 52 11.50 27.09 3.90
CA TYR A 52 10.81 25.86 3.59
C TYR A 52 11.51 24.66 4.26
N ASP A 53 12.84 24.55 4.14
CA ASP A 53 13.62 23.47 4.76
C ASP A 53 13.38 23.47 6.28
N GLU A 54 13.60 24.60 6.96
CA GLU A 54 13.42 24.76 8.42
C GLU A 54 12.02 24.39 8.91
N ASN A 55 10.96 24.83 8.21
CA ASN A 55 9.58 24.49 8.58
C ASN A 55 9.21 23.03 8.31
N ASN A 56 9.94 22.34 7.44
CA ASN A 56 9.70 20.93 7.11
C ASN A 56 10.73 19.99 7.80
N PHE A 57 11.81 20.52 8.39
CA PHE A 57 12.89 19.78 9.07
C PHE A 57 12.48 19.26 10.46
N SER A 58 11.45 19.83 11.10
CA SER A 58 10.92 19.31 12.37
C SER A 58 10.32 17.89 12.28
N ASN A 59 10.29 17.29 11.08
CA ASN A 59 9.84 15.91 10.83
C ASN A 59 11.00 14.95 10.46
N GLU A 60 12.27 15.29 10.71
CA GLU A 60 13.44 14.44 10.41
C GLU A 60 13.47 13.08 11.16
N GLY A 61 12.52 12.83 12.08
CA GLY A 61 12.27 11.49 12.65
C GLY A 61 11.48 10.54 11.74
N LEU A 62 10.88 11.04 10.66
CA LEU A 62 10.19 10.23 9.65
C LEU A 62 11.11 10.06 8.44
N LYS A 63 12.07 9.15 8.60
CA LYS A 63 12.89 8.60 7.52
C LYS A 63 12.04 8.39 6.25
N ASN A 64 12.59 8.79 5.10
CA ASN A 64 12.64 8.11 3.78
C ASN A 64 11.72 6.89 3.49
N GLU A 65 10.46 6.89 3.92
CA GLU A 65 9.47 5.81 3.72
C GLU A 65 8.30 6.23 2.80
N ASN A 66 8.23 7.51 2.41
CA ASN A 66 7.13 8.06 1.61
C ASN A 66 7.30 7.95 0.08
N GLN A 67 8.03 6.96 -0.40
CA GLN A 67 7.86 6.50 -1.78
C GLN A 67 6.79 5.41 -1.75
N ILE A 68 5.50 5.80 -1.75
CA ILE A 68 4.45 4.84 -2.04
C ILE A 68 4.67 4.44 -3.51
N ASP A 69 5.27 3.27 -3.73
CA ASP A 69 5.22 2.63 -5.02
C ASP A 69 3.74 2.30 -5.28
N LEU A 70 3.10 3.12 -6.13
CA LEU A 70 1.69 2.93 -6.45
C LEU A 70 1.44 1.55 -7.05
N LYS A 71 2.39 1.01 -7.82
CA LYS A 71 2.27 -0.31 -8.42
C LYS A 71 2.29 -1.39 -7.36
N GLU A 72 3.19 -1.29 -6.38
CA GLU A 72 3.21 -2.19 -5.22
C GLU A 72 1.92 -2.05 -4.39
N PHE A 73 1.51 -0.83 -4.08
CA PHE A 73 0.26 -0.55 -3.36
C PHE A 73 -0.95 -1.18 -4.06
N ARG A 74 -1.04 -1.03 -5.39
CA ARG A 74 -2.13 -1.64 -6.17
C ARG A 74 -2.08 -3.15 -6.13
N ASN A 75 -0.90 -3.75 -6.28
CA ASN A 75 -0.75 -5.20 -6.24
C ASN A 75 -1.15 -5.73 -4.86
N LYS A 76 -0.73 -5.05 -3.78
CA LYS A 76 -1.10 -5.36 -2.39
C LYS A 76 -2.61 -5.41 -2.17
N TYR A 77 -3.37 -4.52 -2.82
CA TYR A 77 -4.82 -4.41 -2.67
C TYR A 77 -5.62 -4.92 -3.89
N ASN A 78 -4.96 -5.61 -4.82
CA ASN A 78 -5.53 -6.10 -6.08
C ASN A 78 -6.33 -5.05 -6.88
N LEU A 79 -5.81 -3.82 -6.98
CA LEU A 79 -6.47 -2.67 -7.61
C LEU A 79 -6.04 -2.48 -9.06
N THR A 80 -6.99 -2.13 -9.94
CA THR A 80 -6.68 -1.68 -11.30
C THR A 80 -6.32 -0.18 -11.35
N GLN A 81 -5.85 0.34 -12.49
CA GLN A 81 -5.57 1.80 -12.65
C GLN A 81 -6.85 2.61 -12.57
N GLY A 82 -7.97 2.03 -13.03
CA GLY A 82 -9.28 2.62 -12.84
C GLY A 82 -9.69 2.71 -11.38
N ASP A 83 -9.41 1.68 -10.58
CA ASP A 83 -9.83 1.67 -9.17
C ASP A 83 -9.02 2.65 -8.33
N LEU A 84 -7.70 2.73 -8.54
CA LEU A 84 -6.87 3.74 -7.89
C LEU A 84 -7.28 5.17 -8.28
N ALA A 85 -7.67 5.38 -9.54
CA ALA A 85 -8.15 6.65 -10.03
C ALA A 85 -9.48 7.06 -9.37
N LYS A 86 -10.40 6.10 -9.16
CA LYS A 86 -11.63 6.33 -8.39
C LYS A 86 -11.33 6.71 -6.93
N ILE A 87 -10.43 5.99 -6.27
CA ILE A 87 -10.04 6.26 -4.87
C ILE A 87 -9.47 7.67 -4.70
N THR A 88 -8.65 8.10 -5.65
CA THR A 88 -7.97 9.40 -5.63
C THR A 88 -8.76 10.52 -6.32
N TYR A 89 -9.98 10.24 -6.78
CA TYR A 89 -10.84 11.15 -7.54
C TYR A 89 -10.13 11.82 -8.73
N CYS A 90 -9.32 11.06 -9.46
CA CYS A 90 -8.58 11.55 -10.61
C CYS A 90 -8.83 10.72 -11.87
N LYS A 91 -8.25 11.14 -12.99
CA LYS A 91 -8.29 10.39 -14.26
C LYS A 91 -7.25 9.27 -14.24
N ILE A 92 -7.55 8.17 -14.93
CA ILE A 92 -6.64 7.03 -15.05
C ILE A 92 -5.25 7.41 -15.60
N GLY A 93 -5.18 8.35 -16.55
CA GLY A 93 -3.92 8.85 -17.09
C GLY A 93 -3.08 9.64 -16.08
N THR A 94 -3.71 10.19 -15.03
CA THR A 94 -3.00 10.83 -13.91
C THR A 94 -2.28 9.78 -13.07
N VAL A 95 -2.95 8.67 -12.74
CA VAL A 95 -2.35 7.52 -12.06
C VAL A 95 -1.19 6.93 -12.87
N GLN A 96 -1.35 6.75 -14.17
CA GLN A 96 -0.27 6.29 -15.06
C GLN A 96 0.94 7.22 -15.03
N SER A 97 0.70 8.54 -15.03
CA SER A 97 1.77 9.53 -14.96
C SER A 97 2.52 9.47 -13.63
N TRP A 98 1.83 9.16 -12.53
CA TRP A 98 2.44 8.93 -11.23
C TRP A 98 3.28 7.65 -11.19
N GLU A 99 2.72 6.52 -11.64
CA GLU A 99 3.41 5.22 -11.67
C GLU A 99 4.67 5.23 -12.56
N GLN A 100 4.66 6.02 -13.64
CA GLN A 100 5.81 6.18 -14.54
C GLN A 100 6.83 7.22 -14.04
N GLY A 101 6.58 7.86 -12.89
CA GLY A 101 7.45 8.92 -12.35
C GLY A 101 7.45 10.20 -13.20
N ARG A 102 6.53 10.35 -14.16
CA ARG A 102 6.39 11.57 -14.97
C ARG A 102 5.79 12.73 -14.18
N ARG A 103 5.06 12.42 -13.10
CA ARG A 103 4.46 13.39 -12.18
C ARG A 103 4.56 12.89 -10.75
N ASN A 104 4.69 13.81 -9.81
CA ASN A 104 4.62 13.49 -8.39
C ASN A 104 3.16 13.28 -7.95
N ILE A 105 2.98 12.40 -6.97
CA ILE A 105 1.68 12.16 -6.35
C ILE A 105 1.38 13.36 -5.44
N PRO A 106 0.27 14.08 -5.65
CA PRO A 106 -0.07 15.22 -4.81
C PRO A 106 -0.44 14.74 -3.39
N LYS A 107 -0.15 15.57 -2.38
CA LYS A 107 -0.41 15.26 -0.96
C LYS A 107 -1.85 14.82 -0.68
N ASN A 108 -2.83 15.40 -1.39
CA ASN A 108 -4.24 15.00 -1.26
C ASN A 108 -4.46 13.54 -1.70
N ALA A 109 -3.88 13.12 -2.83
CA ALA A 109 -3.96 11.75 -3.29
C ALA A 109 -3.27 10.78 -2.31
N ILE A 110 -2.10 11.15 -1.77
CA ILE A 110 -1.43 10.35 -0.72
C ILE A 110 -2.35 10.18 0.49
N LYS A 111 -2.96 11.27 0.97
CA LYS A 111 -3.89 11.25 2.10
C LYS A 111 -5.08 10.31 1.85
N LEU A 112 -5.66 10.34 0.65
CA LEU A 112 -6.76 9.45 0.26
C LEU A 112 -6.33 7.97 0.24
N LEU A 113 -5.11 7.68 -0.23
CA LEU A 113 -4.56 6.31 -0.19
C LEU A 113 -4.31 5.83 1.25
N THR A 114 -3.78 6.69 2.12
CA THR A 114 -3.61 6.38 3.55
C THR A 114 -4.95 6.12 4.23
N ILE A 115 -5.99 6.91 3.92
CA ILE A 115 -7.34 6.68 4.45
C ILE A 115 -7.89 5.35 3.94
N PHE A 116 -7.72 5.04 2.66
CA PHE A 116 -8.12 3.75 2.09
C PHE A 116 -7.43 2.57 2.79
N GLU A 117 -6.11 2.64 2.97
CA GLU A 117 -5.33 1.61 3.67
C GLU A 117 -5.81 1.41 5.10
N LYS A 118 -6.01 2.50 5.85
CA LYS A 118 -6.57 2.43 7.21
C LYS A 118 -7.95 1.80 7.24
N ASN A 119 -8.82 2.13 6.29
CA ASN A 119 -10.16 1.53 6.20
C ASN A 119 -10.11 0.05 5.84
N LYS A 120 -9.15 -0.38 5.01
CA LYS A 120 -8.92 -1.80 4.71
C LYS A 120 -8.34 -2.56 5.90
N VAL A 121 -7.40 -1.97 6.63
CA VAL A 121 -6.83 -2.59 7.84
C VAL A 121 -7.89 -2.68 8.95
N ASN A 122 -8.69 -1.63 9.15
CA ASN A 122 -9.77 -1.63 10.14
C ASN A 122 -10.95 -2.53 9.72
N GLY A 123 -11.22 -2.69 8.43
CA GLY A 123 -12.24 -3.62 7.91
C GLY A 123 -11.81 -5.09 7.91
N ASN A 124 -10.51 -5.36 7.71
CA ASN A 124 -9.93 -6.71 7.73
C ASN A 124 -9.58 -7.17 9.16
N GLY A 125 -9.57 -6.28 10.15
CA GLY A 125 -9.34 -6.61 11.56
C GLY A 125 -10.50 -7.31 12.26
N GLU A 126 -11.73 -7.16 11.76
CA GLU A 126 -12.92 -7.69 12.46
C GLU A 126 -13.79 -8.65 11.62
N ASN A 127 -13.67 -8.67 10.29
CA ASN A 127 -14.58 -9.47 9.45
C ASN A 127 -13.90 -10.61 8.67
N GLU A 128 -12.77 -10.40 7.99
CA GLU A 128 -12.14 -11.46 7.16
C GLU A 128 -11.38 -12.50 8.01
N SER A 129 -10.71 -12.09 9.08
CA SER A 129 -10.09 -13.01 10.06
C SER A 129 -11.12 -13.82 10.86
N ASN A 130 -12.28 -13.20 11.13
CA ASN A 130 -13.37 -13.82 11.89
C ASN A 130 -14.17 -14.81 11.02
N GLU A 131 -14.41 -14.50 9.74
CA GLU A 131 -15.07 -15.42 8.82
C GLU A 131 -14.18 -16.61 8.45
N PHE A 132 -12.88 -16.40 8.20
CA PHE A 132 -11.95 -17.50 7.92
C PHE A 132 -11.77 -18.42 9.14
N SER A 133 -11.62 -17.86 10.35
CA SER A 133 -11.54 -18.68 11.58
C SER A 133 -12.84 -19.41 11.88
N ARG A 134 -14.01 -18.83 11.59
CA ARG A 134 -15.32 -19.48 11.77
C ARG A 134 -15.55 -20.61 10.76
N VAL A 135 -14.99 -20.49 9.55
CA VAL A 135 -14.99 -21.56 8.54
C VAL A 135 -14.07 -22.71 8.98
N ASP A 136 -12.87 -22.41 9.49
CA ASP A 136 -11.94 -23.44 10.00
C ASP A 136 -12.53 -24.20 11.20
N LEU A 137 -13.16 -23.49 12.15
CA LEU A 137 -13.84 -24.11 13.29
C LEU A 137 -14.98 -25.04 12.84
N LYS A 138 -15.79 -24.62 11.87
CA LYS A 138 -16.85 -25.48 11.30
C LYS A 138 -16.26 -26.69 10.55
N LEU A 139 -15.13 -26.51 9.88
CA LEU A 139 -14.45 -27.60 9.16
C LEU A 139 -13.92 -28.64 10.15
N ASP A 140 -13.32 -28.20 11.26
CA ASP A 140 -12.84 -29.09 12.32
C ASP A 140 -13.98 -29.87 13.00
N GLU A 141 -15.12 -29.22 13.28
CA GLU A 141 -16.31 -29.89 13.80
C GLU A 141 -16.81 -30.97 12.83
N ILE A 142 -16.90 -30.66 11.53
CA ILE A 142 -17.33 -31.61 10.49
C ILE A 142 -16.35 -32.79 10.41
N LEU A 143 -15.05 -32.51 10.39
CA LEU A 143 -14.01 -33.55 10.31
C LEU A 143 -14.02 -34.45 11.55
N ASN A 144 -14.21 -33.88 12.74
CA ASN A 144 -14.30 -34.65 13.98
C ASN A 144 -15.56 -35.54 14.00
N TYR A 145 -16.69 -35.03 13.53
CA TYR A 145 -17.91 -35.83 13.39
C TYR A 145 -17.73 -36.99 12.40
N GLN A 146 -17.11 -36.73 11.24
CA GLN A 146 -16.82 -37.76 10.24
C GLN A 146 -15.88 -38.86 10.78
N ARG A 147 -14.86 -38.48 11.56
CA ARG A 147 -13.96 -39.45 12.22
C ARG A 147 -14.71 -40.32 13.21
N SER A 148 -15.60 -39.74 14.02
CA SER A 148 -16.43 -40.48 14.97
C SER A 148 -17.32 -41.51 14.26
N LEU A 149 -18.04 -41.10 13.21
CA LEU A 149 -18.88 -42.00 12.41
C LEU A 149 -18.08 -43.14 11.77
N LEU A 150 -16.87 -42.85 11.29
CA LEU A 150 -16.02 -43.86 10.67
C LEU A 150 -15.55 -44.92 11.68
N ILE A 151 -15.31 -44.52 12.93
CA ILE A 151 -15.02 -45.45 14.03
C ILE A 151 -16.24 -46.33 14.31
N GLU A 152 -17.43 -45.74 14.40
CA GLU A 152 -18.68 -46.47 14.64
C GLU A 152 -18.95 -47.50 13.52
N ILE A 153 -18.81 -47.11 12.26
CA ILE A 153 -18.94 -48.03 11.11
C ILE A 153 -17.94 -49.18 11.19
N LYS A 154 -16.69 -48.93 11.59
CA LYS A 154 -15.68 -49.98 11.76
C LYS A 154 -16.08 -50.96 12.86
N ASN A 155 -16.58 -50.46 13.99
CA ASN A 155 -17.05 -51.28 15.09
C ASN A 155 -18.25 -52.15 14.68
N LEU A 156 -19.22 -51.56 13.97
CA LEU A 156 -20.38 -52.29 13.44
C LEU A 156 -19.96 -53.37 12.44
N LYS A 157 -19.02 -53.07 11.54
CA LYS A 157 -18.47 -54.07 10.61
C LYS A 157 -17.80 -55.23 11.36
N PHE A 158 -17.01 -54.92 12.39
CA PHE A 158 -16.38 -55.94 13.22
C PHE A 158 -17.43 -56.83 13.92
N GLN A 159 -18.47 -56.24 14.51
CA GLN A 159 -19.56 -56.99 15.13
C GLN A 159 -20.28 -57.90 14.12
N ILE A 160 -20.55 -57.39 12.90
CA ILE A 160 -21.16 -58.18 11.83
C ILE A 160 -20.26 -59.36 11.44
N ASP A 161 -18.96 -59.15 11.32
CA ASP A 161 -18.02 -60.21 10.94
C ASP A 161 -17.92 -61.30 12.03
N GLU A 162 -17.95 -60.93 13.30
CA GLU A 162 -18.04 -61.88 14.41
C GLU A 162 -19.36 -62.68 14.38
N LEU A 163 -20.50 -62.01 14.16
CA LEU A 163 -21.79 -62.68 14.02
C LEU A 163 -21.83 -63.65 12.82
N LYS A 164 -21.19 -63.28 11.69
CA LYS A 164 -21.05 -64.16 10.52
C LYS A 164 -20.19 -65.38 10.79
N LYS A 165 -19.13 -65.27 11.59
CA LYS A 165 -18.33 -66.43 12.01
C LYS A 165 -19.18 -67.40 12.83
N HIS A 166 -19.98 -66.90 13.75
CA HIS A 166 -20.86 -67.74 14.58
C HIS A 166 -22.01 -68.39 13.82
N THR A 167 -22.52 -67.78 12.74
CA THR A 167 -23.60 -68.35 11.91
C THR A 167 -23.12 -69.38 10.89
N ASN A 168 -21.85 -69.33 10.46
CA ASN A 168 -21.24 -70.35 9.58
C ASN A 168 -20.67 -71.57 10.33
N LEU A 169 -20.82 -71.63 11.66
CA LEU A 169 -20.36 -72.71 12.55
C LEU A 169 -21.52 -73.57 13.08
N SER A 170 -22.73 -73.44 12.52
CA SER A 170 -23.89 -74.29 12.80
C SER A 170 -24.37 -75.01 11.55
#